data_AF-A0A3M1LKQ3-F1
#
_entry.id   AF-A0A3M1LKQ3-F1
#
_cell.length_a   1.000
_cell.length_b   1.000
_cell.length_c   1.000
_cell.angle_alpha   90.00
_cell.angle_beta   90.00
_cell.angle_gamma   90.00
#
_symmetry.space_group_name_H-M   'P 1'
#
loop_
_entity.id
_entity.type
_entity.pdbx_description
1 polymer ?
#
loop_
_entity_poly.entity_id
_entity_poly.type
_entity_poly.pdbx_seq_one_letter_code
_entity_poly.pdbx_strand_id
1 'polypeptide(L)'
;MGNGEDRTSGPTKPRSFGRWLLIPFGRRWWRTTLLVLAAMGVMIRLGFWQLDRLAQRRARNAQIARQLALPPLDLTAAALPADPGVLKNRRVIVRGQFDFAHQVALLYQNWMGAPGIHLIAPLRIEGSDRAVLVDRGWVPE
;
A
#
# COMPACT_ATOMS: atom_id res chain seq x y z
N MET A 1 57.65 71.60 -21.65
CA MET A 1 56.48 72.01 -22.43
C MET A 1 55.85 70.78 -23.05
N GLY A 2 54.59 70.50 -22.71
CA GLY A 2 53.60 69.75 -23.51
C GLY A 2 53.91 68.29 -23.81
N ASN A 3 52.95 67.41 -23.97
CA ASN A 3 51.51 67.42 -23.72
C ASN A 3 51.15 65.93 -23.90
N GLY A 4 50.22 65.40 -23.12
CA GLY A 4 48.88 65.26 -23.68
C GLY A 4 48.67 63.79 -24.05
N GLU A 5 47.66 63.21 -23.42
CA GLU A 5 47.11 61.89 -23.67
C GLU A 5 46.98 61.58 -25.16
N ASP A 6 47.08 60.30 -25.52
CA ASP A 6 46.02 59.71 -26.35
C ASP A 6 45.99 58.19 -26.20
N ARG A 7 45.03 57.77 -25.38
CA ARG A 7 44.57 56.39 -25.25
C ARG A 7 43.88 56.00 -26.56
N THR A 8 44.60 55.34 -27.47
CA THR A 8 43.97 54.73 -28.64
C THR A 8 43.39 53.36 -28.27
N SER A 9 42.17 53.40 -27.73
CA SER A 9 41.32 52.24 -27.49
C SER A 9 40.90 51.59 -28.82
N GLY A 10 41.71 50.65 -29.32
CA GLY A 10 41.37 49.79 -30.46
C GLY A 10 40.33 48.72 -30.09
N PRO A 11 39.58 48.17 -31.07
CA PRO A 11 38.20 47.75 -30.89
C PRO A 11 38.03 46.57 -29.93
N THR A 12 37.15 46.74 -28.93
CA THR A 12 36.64 45.65 -28.10
C THR A 12 35.73 44.77 -28.94
N LYS A 13 36.26 43.62 -29.38
CA LYS A 13 35.48 42.56 -30.02
C LYS A 13 34.33 42.17 -29.07
N PRO A 14 33.05 42.26 -29.46
CA PRO A 14 31.97 41.82 -28.60
C PRO A 14 32.16 40.31 -28.35
N ARG A 15 32.31 39.92 -27.08
CA ARG A 15 32.31 38.50 -26.71
C ARG A 15 30.95 37.96 -27.09
N SER A 16 30.90 37.12 -28.11
CA SER A 16 29.67 36.44 -28.53
C SER A 16 29.23 35.47 -27.44
N PHE A 17 28.51 35.99 -26.44
CA PHE A 17 27.84 35.26 -25.36
C PHE A 17 26.53 34.60 -25.85
N GLY A 18 26.47 34.19 -27.12
CA GLY A 18 25.20 33.99 -27.82
C GLY A 18 25.01 32.64 -28.52
N ARG A 19 25.80 31.59 -28.21
CA ARG A 19 25.66 30.30 -28.91
C ARG A 19 25.65 29.04 -28.05
N TRP A 20 25.56 29.20 -26.73
CA TRP A 20 25.50 28.06 -25.80
C TRP A 20 24.09 27.76 -25.26
N LEU A 21 23.11 28.61 -25.56
CA LEU A 21 21.76 28.42 -25.00
C LEU A 21 20.82 27.58 -25.88
N LEU A 22 21.20 27.28 -27.12
CA LEU A 22 20.33 26.57 -28.05
C LEU A 22 21.19 25.60 -28.85
N ILE A 23 20.72 24.35 -28.95
CA ILE A 23 21.17 23.24 -29.83
C ILE A 23 21.87 22.10 -29.08
N PRO A 24 21.10 21.05 -28.70
CA PRO A 24 21.54 19.68 -28.82
C PRO A 24 20.91 19.08 -30.10
N PHE A 25 20.97 19.76 -31.25
CA PHE A 25 20.50 19.21 -32.54
C PHE A 25 21.65 18.61 -33.35
N GLY A 26 22.40 17.70 -32.72
CA GLY A 26 23.15 16.69 -33.44
C GLY A 26 22.35 15.39 -33.43
N ARG A 27 22.31 14.65 -34.55
CA ARG A 27 21.66 13.32 -34.69
C ARG A 27 22.00 12.31 -33.57
N ARG A 28 23.06 12.58 -32.81
CA ARG A 28 23.53 11.87 -31.61
C ARG A 28 22.65 12.06 -30.36
N TRP A 29 22.01 13.23 -30.16
CA TRP A 29 21.22 13.56 -28.95
C TRP A 29 19.75 13.16 -29.05
N TRP A 30 19.26 12.84 -30.25
CA TRP A 30 17.90 12.37 -30.45
C TRP A 30 17.60 11.09 -29.66
N ARG A 31 18.57 10.17 -29.57
CA ARG A 31 18.44 8.92 -28.80
C ARG A 31 18.25 9.17 -27.31
N THR A 32 19.01 10.10 -26.74
CA THR A 32 18.90 10.47 -25.32
C THR A 32 17.56 11.17 -25.04
N THR A 33 17.11 12.05 -25.93
CA THR A 33 15.80 12.70 -25.79
C THR A 33 14.65 11.68 -25.84
N LEU A 34 14.69 10.73 -26.79
CA LEU A 34 13.70 9.65 -26.85
C LEU A 34 13.70 8.79 -25.59
N LEU A 35 14.88 8.46 -25.06
CA LEU A 35 15.01 7.70 -23.81
C LEU A 35 14.37 8.45 -22.63
N VAL A 36 14.63 9.76 -22.51
CA VAL A 36 14.01 10.60 -21.47
C VAL A 36 12.50 10.65 -21.62
N LEU A 37 11.99 10.84 -22.83
CA LEU A 37 10.54 10.82 -23.08
C LEU A 37 9.91 9.47 -22.75
N ALA A 38 10.58 8.36 -23.08
CA ALA A 38 10.13 7.03 -22.70
C ALA A 38 10.11 6.86 -21.18
N ALA A 39 11.18 7.27 -20.48
CA ALA A 39 11.25 7.22 -19.02
C ALA A 39 10.15 8.08 -18.36
N MET A 40 9.89 9.28 -18.88
CA MET A 40 8.77 10.12 -18.44
C MET A 40 7.42 9.41 -18.62
N GLY A 41 7.20 8.79 -19.78
CA GLY A 41 5.98 8.01 -20.02
C GLY A 41 5.80 6.85 -19.03
N VAL A 42 6.89 6.14 -18.71
CA VAL A 42 6.88 5.09 -17.68
C VAL A 42 6.54 5.66 -16.31
N MET A 43 7.16 6.78 -15.91
CA MET A 43 6.90 7.41 -14.61
C MET A 43 5.46 7.89 -14.47
N ILE A 44 4.88 8.48 -15.52
CA ILE A 44 3.47 8.87 -15.55
C ILE A 44 2.57 7.64 -15.37
N ARG A 45 2.85 6.55 -16.10
CA ARG A 45 2.08 5.30 -15.98
C ARG A 45 2.21 4.67 -14.60
N LEU A 46 3.37 4.73 -13.97
CA LEU A 46 3.56 4.33 -12.59
C LEU A 46 2.79 5.22 -11.61
N GLY A 47 2.73 6.53 -11.85
CA GLY A 47 1.89 7.45 -11.07
C GLY A 47 0.40 7.06 -11.11
N PHE A 48 -0.13 6.77 -12.30
CA PHE A 48 -1.50 6.25 -12.43
C PHE A 48 -1.69 4.91 -11.71
N TRP A 49 -0.72 4.00 -11.81
CA TRP A 49 -0.77 2.73 -11.09
C TRP A 49 -0.78 2.93 -9.57
N GLN A 50 0.00 3.88 -9.05
CA GLN A 50 0.01 4.21 -7.62
C GLN A 50 -1.37 4.73 -7.16
N LEU A 51 -2.01 5.60 -7.96
CA LEU A 51 -3.35 6.11 -7.66
C LEU A 51 -4.40 5.00 -7.70
N ASP A 52 -4.37 4.13 -8.71
CA ASP A 52 -5.27 2.98 -8.81
C ASP A 52 -5.06 2.03 -7.61
N ARG A 53 -3.81 1.71 -7.29
CA ARG A 53 -3.49 0.86 -6.13
C ARG A 53 -3.96 1.47 -4.81
N LEU A 54 -3.89 2.78 -4.67
CA LEU A 54 -4.44 3.50 -3.52
C LEU A 54 -5.97 3.42 -3.49
N ALA A 55 -6.65 3.60 -4.63
CA ALA A 55 -8.09 3.47 -4.74
C ALA A 55 -8.56 2.05 -4.36
N GLN A 56 -7.88 1.01 -4.84
CA GLN A 56 -8.13 -0.39 -4.46
C GLN A 56 -8.01 -0.60 -2.94
N ARG A 57 -6.94 -0.07 -2.32
CA ARG A 57 -6.74 -0.15 -0.87
C ARG A 57 -7.86 0.56 -0.11
N ARG A 58 -8.24 1.77 -0.53
CA ARG A 58 -9.33 2.55 0.10
C ARG A 58 -10.67 1.84 -0.04
N ALA A 59 -10.99 1.31 -1.22
CA ALA A 59 -12.23 0.58 -1.46
C ALA A 59 -12.35 -0.65 -0.54
N ARG A 60 -11.27 -1.43 -0.42
CA ARG A 60 -11.22 -2.59 0.49
C ARG A 60 -11.40 -2.17 1.95
N ASN A 61 -10.69 -1.14 2.39
CA ASN A 61 -10.80 -0.65 3.77
C ASN A 61 -12.19 -0.11 4.06
N ALA A 62 -12.82 0.58 3.10
CA ALA A 62 -14.19 1.06 3.25
C ALA A 62 -15.19 -0.10 3.38
N GLN A 63 -15.03 -1.19 2.63
CA GLN A 63 -15.86 -2.39 2.78
C GLN A 63 -15.71 -3.02 4.17
N ILE A 64 -14.47 -3.16 4.67
CA ILE A 64 -14.19 -3.67 6.02
C ILE A 64 -14.83 -2.75 7.07
N ALA A 65 -14.64 -1.44 6.96
CA ALA A 65 -15.19 -0.46 7.90
C ALA A 65 -16.72 -0.49 7.94
N ARG A 66 -17.38 -0.62 6.78
CA ARG A 66 -18.85 -0.79 6.72
C ARG A 66 -19.30 -2.04 7.44
N GLN A 67 -18.65 -3.18 7.20
CA GLN A 67 -19.01 -4.45 7.86
C GLN A 67 -18.81 -4.39 9.38
N LEU A 68 -17.73 -3.75 9.83
CA LEU A 68 -17.48 -3.53 11.25
C LEU A 68 -18.47 -2.56 11.87
N ALA A 69 -18.90 -1.51 11.15
CA ALA A 69 -19.83 -0.51 11.68
C ALA A 69 -21.25 -1.05 11.92
N LEU A 70 -21.64 -2.13 11.24
CA LEU A 70 -22.95 -2.74 11.44
C LEU A 70 -23.11 -3.30 12.86
N PRO A 71 -24.36 -3.41 13.37
CA PRO A 71 -24.62 -3.98 14.69
C PRO A 71 -24.05 -5.40 14.81
N PRO A 72 -23.46 -5.78 15.95
CA PRO A 72 -22.99 -7.14 16.15
C PRO A 72 -24.11 -8.15 15.90
N LEU A 73 -23.81 -9.21 15.14
CA LEU A 73 -24.77 -10.29 14.90
C LEU A 73 -24.65 -11.33 16.02
N ASP A 74 -25.75 -11.62 16.72
CA ASP A 74 -25.79 -12.69 17.70
C ASP A 74 -25.95 -14.05 17.01
N LEU A 75 -24.86 -14.80 16.92
CA LEU A 75 -24.81 -16.14 16.33
C LEU A 75 -25.36 -17.22 17.26
N THR A 76 -25.59 -16.90 18.54
CA THR A 76 -26.23 -17.81 19.49
C THR A 76 -27.72 -17.94 19.18
N ALA A 77 -28.37 -16.80 18.86
CA ALA A 77 -29.80 -16.72 18.62
C ALA A 77 -30.19 -16.73 17.13
N ALA A 78 -29.31 -16.25 16.24
CA ALA A 78 -29.62 -16.14 14.82
C ALA A 78 -29.31 -17.42 14.04
N ALA A 79 -30.13 -17.70 13.02
CA ALA A 79 -29.76 -18.66 11.99
C ALA A 79 -28.51 -18.16 11.24
N LEU A 80 -27.58 -19.07 10.94
CA LEU A 80 -26.41 -18.76 10.13
C LEU A 80 -26.87 -18.25 8.75
N PRO A 81 -26.28 -17.15 8.25
CA PRO A 81 -26.55 -16.70 6.89
C PRO A 81 -26.25 -17.79 5.87
N ALA A 82 -27.09 -17.92 4.83
CA ALA A 82 -26.86 -18.87 3.75
C ALA A 82 -25.58 -18.56 2.95
N ASP A 83 -25.19 -17.29 2.88
CA ASP A 83 -23.92 -16.85 2.30
C ASP A 83 -22.89 -16.54 3.41
N PRO A 84 -21.83 -17.37 3.55
CA PRO A 84 -20.74 -17.13 4.51
C PRO A 84 -20.01 -15.79 4.29
N GLY A 85 -20.05 -15.24 3.06
CA GLY A 85 -19.43 -13.97 2.72
C GLY A 85 -19.95 -12.80 3.55
N VAL A 86 -21.19 -12.88 4.04
CA VAL A 86 -21.84 -11.87 4.88
C VAL A 86 -21.19 -11.77 6.27
N LEU A 87 -20.59 -12.86 6.76
CA LEU A 87 -19.91 -12.88 8.06
C LEU A 87 -18.48 -12.29 7.99
N LYS A 88 -17.95 -12.10 6.78
CA LYS A 88 -16.58 -11.61 6.61
C LYS A 88 -16.43 -10.18 7.13
N ASN A 89 -15.48 -9.98 8.05
CA ASN A 89 -15.25 -8.70 8.75
C ASN A 89 -16.46 -8.18 9.53
N ARG A 90 -17.42 -9.05 9.89
CA ARG A 90 -18.59 -8.69 10.68
C ARG A 90 -18.32 -8.93 12.16
N ARG A 91 -18.73 -8.00 13.02
CA ARG A 91 -18.76 -8.22 14.46
C ARG A 91 -19.86 -9.21 14.81
N VAL A 92 -19.51 -10.20 15.63
CA VAL A 92 -20.43 -11.25 16.08
C VAL A 92 -20.35 -11.43 17.59
N ILE A 93 -21.47 -11.85 18.18
CA ILE A 93 -21.56 -12.26 19.58
C ILE A 93 -21.96 -13.73 19.56
N VAL A 94 -21.23 -14.56 20.31
CA VAL A 94 -21.49 -15.99 20.46
C VAL A 94 -21.39 -16.30 21.95
N ARG A 95 -22.35 -17.05 22.49
CA ARG A 95 -22.27 -17.64 23.83
C ARG A 95 -22.15 -19.15 23.72
N GLY A 96 -21.32 -19.72 24.59
CA GLY A 96 -20.94 -21.13 24.46
C GLY A 96 -19.84 -21.53 25.42
N GLN A 97 -19.36 -22.76 25.25
CA GLN A 97 -18.28 -23.34 26.03
C GLN A 97 -17.12 -23.75 25.12
N PHE A 98 -15.89 -23.42 25.53
CA PHE A 98 -14.71 -23.82 24.80
C PHE A 98 -14.43 -25.31 25.00
N ASP A 99 -14.16 -26.00 23.90
CA ASP A 99 -13.70 -27.38 23.90
C ASP A 99 -12.18 -27.40 23.78
N PHE A 100 -11.49 -27.33 24.92
CA PHE A 100 -10.03 -27.35 24.96
C PHE A 100 -9.44 -28.73 24.63
N ALA A 101 -10.23 -29.81 24.70
CA ALA A 101 -9.77 -31.15 24.34
C ALA A 101 -9.46 -31.26 22.84
N HIS A 102 -10.15 -30.46 22.01
CA HIS A 102 -9.96 -30.40 20.56
C HIS A 102 -9.29 -29.10 20.11
N GLN A 103 -8.50 -28.45 20.98
CA GLN A 103 -7.73 -27.26 20.62
C GLN A 103 -6.59 -27.63 19.65
N VAL A 104 -6.38 -26.81 18.63
CA VAL A 104 -5.30 -26.98 17.65
C VAL A 104 -4.32 -25.82 17.74
N ALA A 105 -3.02 -26.13 17.75
CA ALA A 105 -1.96 -25.14 17.62
C ALA A 105 -1.58 -24.99 16.14
N LEU A 106 -1.71 -23.78 15.58
CA LEU A 106 -1.10 -23.43 14.31
C LEU A 106 0.37 -23.10 14.56
N LEU A 107 1.25 -23.98 14.08
CA LEU A 107 2.69 -23.85 14.22
C LEU A 107 3.27 -22.85 13.20
N TYR A 108 4.54 -22.49 13.40
CA TYR A 108 5.33 -21.66 12.49
C TYR A 108 4.72 -20.29 12.20
N GLN A 109 4.08 -19.68 13.21
CA GLN A 109 3.52 -18.34 13.08
C GLN A 109 4.57 -17.31 13.48
N ASN A 110 4.84 -16.38 12.57
CA ASN A 110 5.75 -15.26 12.85
C ASN A 110 4.92 -14.01 13.14
N TRP A 111 5.05 -13.47 14.35
CA TRP A 111 4.45 -12.21 14.72
C TRP A 111 5.54 -11.19 15.05
N MET A 112 5.61 -10.11 14.25
CA MET A 112 6.60 -9.04 14.40
C MET A 112 8.07 -9.51 14.52
N GLY A 113 8.43 -10.62 13.86
CA GLY A 113 9.78 -11.16 13.87
C GLY A 113 10.04 -12.21 14.97
N ALA A 114 9.08 -12.47 15.85
CA ALA A 114 9.16 -13.54 16.84
C ALA A 114 8.42 -14.80 16.35
N PRO A 115 9.06 -15.98 16.40
CA PRO A 115 8.37 -17.24 16.18
C PRO A 115 7.39 -17.52 17.33
N GLY A 116 6.29 -18.19 17.00
CA GLY A 116 5.29 -18.57 17.96
C GLY A 116 4.18 -19.40 17.32
N ILE A 117 3.10 -19.56 18.07
CA ILE A 117 1.96 -20.38 17.68
C ILE A 117 0.65 -19.62 17.85
N HIS A 118 -0.34 -19.91 17.01
CA HIS A 118 -1.73 -19.48 17.24
C HIS A 118 -2.53 -20.61 17.88
N LEU A 119 -3.28 -20.31 18.93
CA LEU A 119 -4.16 -21.29 19.57
C LEU A 119 -5.57 -21.14 19.05
N ILE A 120 -6.06 -22.15 18.34
CA ILE A 120 -7.43 -22.19 17.83
C ILE A 120 -8.23 -23.18 18.66
N ALA A 121 -9.27 -22.70 19.32
CA ALA A 121 -10.17 -23.53 20.12
C ALA A 121 -11.59 -23.51 19.54
N PRO A 122 -12.25 -24.67 19.39
CA PRO A 122 -13.67 -24.72 19.11
C PRO A 122 -14.47 -24.15 20.29
N LEU A 123 -15.41 -23.26 20.00
CA LEU A 123 -16.44 -22.78 20.93
C LEU A 123 -17.77 -23.43 20.54
N ARG A 124 -18.26 -24.36 21.36
CA ARG A 124 -19.58 -24.98 21.17
C ARG A 124 -20.66 -23.97 21.52
N ILE A 125 -21.54 -23.67 20.57
CA ILE A 125 -22.60 -22.67 20.73
C ILE A 125 -23.68 -23.24 21.66
N GLU A 126 -24.09 -22.47 22.66
CA GLU A 126 -25.12 -22.86 23.60
C GLU A 126 -26.44 -23.22 22.89
N GLY A 127 -27.08 -24.31 23.32
CA GLY A 127 -28.36 -24.75 22.75
C GLY A 127 -28.28 -25.33 21.33
N SER A 128 -27.09 -25.61 20.81
CA SER A 128 -26.91 -26.25 19.50
C SER A 128 -25.76 -27.26 19.50
N ASP A 129 -25.72 -28.14 18.49
CA ASP A 129 -24.57 -29.04 18.26
C ASP A 129 -23.51 -28.44 17.33
N ARG A 130 -23.52 -27.11 17.16
CA ARG A 130 -22.58 -26.40 16.28
C ARG A 130 -21.41 -25.84 17.09
N ALA A 131 -20.26 -25.71 16.43
CA ALA A 131 -19.09 -25.06 16.98
C ALA A 131 -18.55 -23.98 16.05
N VAL A 132 -17.99 -22.92 16.65
CA VAL A 132 -17.24 -21.87 15.94
C VAL A 132 -15.77 -22.01 16.32
N LEU A 133 -14.89 -22.06 15.33
CA LEU A 133 -13.45 -22.00 15.59
C LEU A 133 -13.07 -20.56 15.96
N VAL A 134 -12.48 -20.39 17.14
CA VAL A 134 -12.03 -19.10 17.63
C VAL A 134 -10.51 -19.12 17.70
N ASP A 135 -9.89 -18.20 16.97
CA ASP A 135 -8.48 -17.87 17.16
C ASP A 135 -8.34 -17.08 18.47
N ARG A 136 -7.67 -17.68 19.46
CA ARG A 136 -7.46 -17.11 20.80
C ARG A 136 -6.24 -16.20 20.85
N GLY A 137 -5.49 -16.10 19.76
CA GLY A 137 -4.32 -15.25 19.64
C GLY A 137 -3.01 -16.02 19.57
N TRP A 138 -1.95 -15.23 19.44
CA TRP A 138 -0.58 -15.65 19.29
C TRP A 138 0.10 -15.81 20.66
N VAL A 139 0.90 -16.87 20.80
CA VAL A 139 1.74 -17.14 21.97
C VAL A 139 3.19 -17.27 21.49
N PRO A 140 4.15 -16.53 22.08
CA PRO A 140 5.57 -16.71 21.79
C PRO A 140 6.04 -18.11 22.19
N GLU A 141 6.99 -18.68 21.45
CA GLU A 141 7.75 -19.86 21.87
C GLU A 141 8.75 -19.55 23.00
#